data_AF-E8N0Y9-F1
#
_entry.id   AF-E8N0Y9-F1
#
_cell.length_a   1.000
_cell.length_b   1.000
_cell.length_c   1.000
_cell.angle_alpha   90.00
_cell.angle_beta   90.00
_cell.angle_gamma   90.00
#
_symmetry.space_group_name_H-M   'P 1'
#
loop_
_entity.id
_entity.type
_entity.pdbx_description
1 polymer ?
#
loop_
_entity_poly.entity_id
_entity_poly.type
_entity_poly.pdbx_seq_one_letter_code
_entity_poly.pdbx_strand_id
1 'polypeptide(L)'
;MPEFHQWLEQKFRQWEKEQGKAQSYYAFARYLGVSQSDLALWMIGDGLPGADDLSLIAEKLGDEVYTIMEKPRADPFLQKMVDAFPVLPVGLRERLASAAWDTRQYIQSRGLDPESVEAKKALVEIFQRYGIRFGG
;
A
#
# COMPACT_ATOMS: atom_id res chain seq x y z
N MET A 1 8.82 -18.38 9.84
CA MET A 1 8.35 -18.15 8.45
C MET A 1 9.54 -18.39 7.52
N PRO A 2 9.35 -18.80 6.25
CA PRO A 2 10.47 -18.88 5.32
C PRO A 2 11.09 -17.49 5.13
N GLU A 3 12.40 -17.43 4.89
CA GLU A 3 13.04 -16.18 4.50
C GLU A 3 12.51 -15.71 3.13
N PHE A 4 12.54 -14.40 2.89
CA PHE A 4 11.99 -13.82 1.67
C PHE A 4 12.54 -14.46 0.39
N HIS A 5 13.85 -14.71 0.32
CA HIS A 5 14.48 -15.35 -0.86
C HIS A 5 13.90 -16.76 -1.11
N GLN A 6 13.68 -17.56 -0.07
CA GLN A 6 13.13 -18.91 -0.18
C GLN A 6 11.68 -18.89 -0.63
N TRP A 7 10.89 -17.95 -0.10
CA TRP A 7 9.52 -17.73 -0.53
C TRP A 7 9.47 -17.29 -2.00
N LEU A 8 10.36 -16.38 -2.40
CA LEU A 8 10.42 -15.88 -3.77
C LEU A 8 10.83 -16.97 -4.77
N GLU A 9 11.80 -17.82 -4.39
CA GLU A 9 12.15 -19.03 -5.16
C GLU A 9 10.97 -19.99 -5.32
N GLN A 10 10.19 -20.20 -4.26
CA GLN A 10 8.99 -21.04 -4.32
C GLN A 10 7.98 -20.46 -5.32
N LYS A 11 7.73 -19.15 -5.28
CA LYS A 11 6.82 -18.47 -6.22
C LYS A 11 7.34 -18.51 -7.65
N PHE A 12 8.65 -18.35 -7.86
CA PHE A 12 9.26 -18.51 -9.18
C PHE A 12 8.99 -19.93 -9.74
N ARG A 13 9.25 -20.98 -8.95
CA ARG A 13 9.02 -22.37 -9.39
C ARG A 13 7.54 -22.66 -9.67
N GLN A 14 6.63 -22.07 -8.90
CA GLN A 14 5.20 -22.19 -9.17
C GLN A 14 4.85 -21.52 -10.51
N TRP A 15 5.24 -20.26 -10.67
CA TRP A 15 4.99 -19.50 -11.89
C TRP A 15 5.63 -20.16 -13.12
N GLU A 16 6.85 -20.69 -13.01
CA GLU A 16 7.54 -21.41 -14.09
C GLU A 16 6.74 -22.64 -14.54
N LYS A 17 6.20 -23.42 -13.59
CA LYS A 17 5.32 -24.56 -13.90
C LYS A 17 4.07 -24.11 -14.65
N GLU A 18 3.47 -22.99 -14.28
CA GLU A 18 2.30 -22.42 -14.96
C GLU A 18 2.61 -22.00 -16.40
N GLN A 19 3.86 -21.62 -16.71
CA GLN A 19 4.29 -21.32 -18.07
C GLN A 19 4.52 -22.57 -18.95
N GLY A 20 4.55 -23.78 -18.36
CA GLY A 20 4.70 -25.05 -19.08
C GLY A 20 6.09 -25.29 -19.72
N LYS A 21 7.09 -24.44 -19.43
CA LYS A 21 8.47 -24.57 -19.89
C LYS A 21 9.42 -23.89 -18.92
N ALA A 22 10.71 -24.25 -18.97
CA ALA A 22 11.74 -23.60 -18.18
C ALA A 22 11.78 -22.08 -18.48
N GLN A 23 11.85 -21.28 -17.43
CA GLN A 23 11.90 -19.82 -17.48
C GLN A 23 13.17 -19.32 -16.82
N SER A 24 13.55 -18.08 -17.14
CA SER A 24 14.68 -17.41 -16.50
C SER A 24 14.20 -16.45 -15.42
N TYR A 25 15.09 -16.13 -14.46
CA TYR A 25 14.84 -15.04 -13.51
C TYR A 25 14.63 -13.70 -14.24
N TYR A 26 15.25 -13.50 -15.41
CA TYR A 26 14.97 -12.35 -16.27
C TYR A 26 13.49 -12.27 -16.67
N ALA A 27 12.92 -13.39 -17.14
CA ALA A 27 11.51 -13.45 -17.52
C ALA A 27 10.59 -13.23 -16.32
N PHE A 28 11.00 -13.71 -15.15
CA PHE A 28 10.26 -13.51 -13.90
C PHE A 28 10.31 -12.05 -13.43
N ALA A 29 11.47 -11.38 -13.49
CA ALA A 29 11.58 -9.95 -13.19
C ALA A 29 10.62 -9.12 -14.05
N ARG A 30 10.57 -9.44 -15.35
CA ARG A 30 9.64 -8.79 -16.29
C ARG A 30 8.17 -9.08 -15.96
N TYR A 31 7.85 -10.30 -15.54
CA TYR A 31 6.50 -10.65 -15.10
C TYR A 31 6.08 -9.86 -13.85
N LEU A 32 6.99 -9.71 -12.89
CA LEU A 32 6.78 -8.93 -11.66
C LEU A 32 6.80 -7.41 -11.88
N GLY A 33 7.42 -6.93 -12.96
CA GLY A 33 7.58 -5.50 -13.22
C GLY A 33 8.73 -4.85 -12.45
N VAL A 34 9.68 -5.65 -11.94
CA VAL A 34 10.81 -5.19 -11.13
C VAL A 34 12.13 -5.21 -11.91
N SER A 35 13.17 -4.58 -11.38
CA SER A 35 14.51 -4.63 -11.98
C SER A 35 15.11 -6.05 -11.91
N GLN A 36 15.83 -6.43 -12.96
CA GLN A 36 16.57 -7.70 -12.99
C GLN A 36 17.73 -7.73 -12.01
N SER A 37 18.43 -6.60 -11.82
CA SER A 37 19.51 -6.49 -10.85
C SER A 37 18.99 -6.77 -9.45
N ASP A 38 17.85 -6.18 -9.13
CA ASP A 38 17.30 -6.22 -7.79
C ASP A 38 16.72 -7.59 -7.51
N LEU A 39 15.99 -8.17 -8.48
CA LEU A 39 15.55 -9.56 -8.38
C LEU A 39 16.73 -10.52 -8.18
N ALA A 40 17.83 -10.34 -8.91
CA ALA A 40 18.99 -11.22 -8.74
C ALA A 40 19.56 -11.17 -7.32
N LEU A 41 19.65 -9.98 -6.71
CA LEU A 41 20.07 -9.81 -5.32
C LEU A 41 19.07 -10.45 -4.33
N TRP A 42 17.77 -10.27 -4.58
CA TRP A 42 16.71 -10.85 -3.76
C TRP A 42 16.72 -12.38 -3.76
N MET A 43 16.99 -12.98 -4.92
CA MET A 43 17.02 -14.45 -5.07
C MET A 43 18.19 -15.08 -4.34
N ILE A 44 19.31 -14.37 -4.15
CA ILE A 44 20.47 -14.86 -3.39
C ILE A 44 20.48 -14.40 -1.92
N GLY A 45 19.50 -13.59 -1.51
CA GLY A 45 19.40 -13.06 -0.14
C GLY A 45 20.29 -11.85 0.15
N ASP A 46 20.97 -11.27 -0.84
CA ASP A 46 21.86 -10.10 -0.70
C ASP A 46 21.13 -8.75 -0.84
N GLY A 47 19.80 -8.76 -0.79
CA GLY A 47 18.99 -7.56 -0.87
C GLY A 47 17.53 -7.83 -0.54
N LEU A 48 16.78 -6.76 -0.28
CA LEU A 48 15.35 -6.80 0.00
C LEU A 48 14.61 -5.75 -0.85
N PRO A 49 13.36 -6.03 -1.24
CA PRO A 49 12.54 -5.10 -2.03
C PRO A 49 12.17 -3.85 -1.22
N GLY A 50 12.10 -2.72 -1.93
CA GLY A 50 11.55 -1.47 -1.41
C GLY A 50 10.01 -1.48 -1.34
N ALA A 51 9.42 -0.37 -0.89
CA ALA A 51 7.96 -0.25 -0.79
C ALA A 51 7.26 -0.36 -2.17
N ASP A 52 7.84 0.26 -3.19
CA ASP A 52 7.31 0.23 -4.55
C ASP A 52 7.41 -1.20 -5.13
N ASP A 53 8.55 -1.87 -4.93
CA ASP A 53 8.75 -3.27 -5.34
C ASP A 53 7.76 -4.22 -4.68
N LEU A 54 7.50 -4.04 -3.37
CA LEU A 54 6.54 -4.87 -2.64
C LEU A 54 5.12 -4.73 -3.20
N SER A 55 4.74 -3.53 -3.65
CA SER A 55 3.46 -3.30 -4.30
C SER A 55 3.36 -4.06 -5.62
N LEU A 56 4.40 -3.99 -6.46
CA LEU A 56 4.48 -4.72 -7.73
C LEU A 56 4.47 -6.24 -7.54
N ILE A 57 5.23 -6.74 -6.56
CA ILE A 57 5.26 -8.16 -6.20
C ILE A 57 3.88 -8.61 -5.71
N ALA A 58 3.21 -7.83 -4.86
CA ALA A 58 1.90 -8.16 -4.34
C ALA A 58 0.83 -8.22 -5.43
N GLU A 59 0.88 -7.36 -6.45
CA GLU A 59 -0.04 -7.40 -7.58
C GLU A 59 0.02 -8.73 -8.37
N LYS A 60 1.19 -9.39 -8.40
CA LYS A 60 1.41 -10.61 -9.17
C LYS A 60 1.38 -11.89 -8.35
N LEU A 61 1.89 -11.85 -7.13
CA LEU A 61 2.11 -13.01 -6.26
C LEU A 61 1.20 -13.02 -5.03
N GLY A 62 0.46 -11.92 -4.78
CA GLY A 62 -0.46 -11.72 -3.67
C GLY A 62 0.16 -11.04 -2.45
N ASP A 63 -0.72 -10.58 -1.55
CA ASP A 63 -0.37 -9.82 -0.34
C ASP A 63 0.48 -10.58 0.69
N GLU A 64 0.70 -11.88 0.50
CA GLU A 64 1.54 -12.70 1.38
C GLU A 64 2.96 -12.12 1.53
N VAL A 65 3.46 -11.44 0.50
CA VAL A 65 4.78 -10.79 0.52
C VAL A 65 4.93 -9.81 1.70
N TYR A 66 3.87 -9.08 2.06
CA TYR A 66 3.90 -8.15 3.19
C TYR A 66 4.06 -8.87 4.52
N THR A 67 3.41 -10.03 4.67
CA THR A 67 3.53 -10.88 5.86
C THR A 67 4.94 -11.46 5.96
N ILE A 68 5.49 -11.98 4.87
CA ILE A 68 6.85 -12.54 4.83
C ILE A 68 7.89 -11.47 5.17
N MET A 69 7.66 -10.24 4.73
CA MET A 69 8.55 -9.11 4.95
C MET A 69 8.32 -8.38 6.27
N GLU A 70 7.36 -8.84 7.08
CA GLU A 70 6.92 -8.18 8.32
C GLU A 70 6.61 -6.69 8.13
N LYS A 71 6.08 -6.33 6.97
CA LYS A 71 5.74 -4.95 6.60
C LYS A 71 4.23 -4.77 6.60
N PRO A 72 3.73 -3.61 7.04
CA PRO A 72 2.32 -3.29 6.90
C PRO A 72 1.96 -3.26 5.42
N ARG A 73 0.79 -3.80 5.08
CA ARG A 73 0.20 -3.62 3.76
C ARG A 73 0.01 -2.13 3.50
N ALA A 74 0.20 -1.69 2.26
CA ALA A 74 -0.26 -0.37 1.86
C ALA A 74 -1.78 -0.28 2.13
N ASP A 75 -2.21 0.71 2.90
CA ASP A 75 -3.63 0.94 3.13
C ASP A 75 -4.29 1.26 1.77
N PRO A 76 -5.23 0.44 1.28
CA PRO A 76 -5.84 0.64 -0.03
C PRO A 76 -6.62 1.95 -0.12
N PHE A 77 -7.11 2.49 1.00
CA PHE A 77 -7.75 3.80 1.05
C PHE A 77 -6.73 4.93 0.94
N LEU A 78 -5.55 4.77 1.56
CA LEU A 78 -4.45 5.72 1.44
C LEU A 78 -3.92 5.77 0.01
N GLN A 79 -3.73 4.60 -0.63
CA GLN A 79 -3.25 4.55 -2.03
C GLN A 79 -4.22 5.28 -2.97
N LYS A 80 -5.52 4.98 -2.88
CA LYS A 80 -6.56 5.69 -3.64
C LYS A 80 -6.52 7.20 -3.40
N MET A 81 -6.26 7.62 -2.16
CA MET A 81 -6.14 9.03 -1.84
C MET A 81 -4.90 9.64 -2.50
N VAL A 82 -3.73 9.00 -2.43
CA VAL A 82 -2.49 9.45 -3.07
C VAL A 82 -2.65 9.60 -4.57
N ASP A 83 -3.28 8.63 -5.24
CA ASP A 83 -3.47 8.64 -6.69
C ASP A 83 -4.47 9.73 -7.12
N ALA A 84 -5.55 9.90 -6.36
CA ALA A 84 -6.61 10.86 -6.67
C ALA A 84 -6.26 12.29 -6.25
N PHE A 85 -5.39 12.50 -5.26
CA PHE A 85 -5.15 13.82 -4.69
C PHE A 85 -4.64 14.84 -5.73
N PRO A 86 -3.65 14.54 -6.60
CA PRO A 86 -3.09 15.50 -7.54
C PRO A 86 -4.09 16.03 -8.58
N VAL A 87 -5.11 15.23 -8.94
CA VAL A 87 -6.12 15.63 -9.93
C VAL A 87 -7.20 16.55 -9.34
N LEU A 88 -7.26 16.71 -8.01
CA LEU A 88 -8.23 17.58 -7.36
C LEU A 88 -7.86 19.07 -7.53
N PRO A 89 -8.86 19.97 -7.71
CA PRO A 89 -8.63 21.41 -7.67
C PRO A 89 -7.91 21.83 -6.39
N VAL A 90 -6.98 22.80 -6.49
CA VAL A 90 -6.13 23.25 -5.36
C VAL A 90 -6.98 23.58 -4.12
N GLY A 91 -8.03 24.38 -4.28
CA GLY A 91 -8.91 24.74 -3.16
C GLY A 91 -9.68 23.56 -2.56
N LEU A 92 -9.88 22.45 -3.29
CA LEU A 92 -10.44 21.23 -2.72
C LEU A 92 -9.38 20.42 -1.96
N ARG A 93 -8.14 20.35 -2.49
CA ARG A 93 -7.01 19.73 -1.80
C ARG A 93 -6.74 20.37 -0.45
N GLU A 94 -6.68 21.70 -0.40
CA GLU A 94 -6.46 22.46 0.83
C GLU A 94 -7.55 22.15 1.86
N ARG A 95 -8.82 22.25 1.47
CA ARG A 95 -9.97 21.99 2.36
C ARG A 95 -9.98 20.54 2.88
N LEU A 96 -9.70 19.55 2.02
CA LEU A 96 -9.60 18.15 2.41
C LEU A 96 -8.44 17.91 3.39
N ALA A 97 -7.25 18.43 3.08
CA ALA A 97 -6.07 18.26 3.92
C ALA A 97 -6.27 18.90 5.31
N SER A 98 -6.80 20.13 5.35
CA SER A 98 -7.09 20.82 6.61
C SER A 98 -8.18 20.11 7.42
N ALA A 99 -9.26 19.65 6.79
CA ALA A 99 -10.31 18.90 7.48
C ALA A 99 -9.80 17.59 8.10
N ALA A 100 -8.99 16.84 7.35
CA ALA A 100 -8.38 15.61 7.84
C ALA A 100 -7.39 15.88 8.99
N TRP A 101 -6.58 16.94 8.87
CA TRP A 101 -5.63 17.34 9.90
C TRP A 101 -6.34 17.74 11.20
N ASP A 102 -7.35 18.61 11.12
CA ASP A 102 -8.09 19.06 12.29
C ASP A 102 -8.83 17.91 12.98
N THR A 103 -9.37 16.97 12.21
CA THR A 103 -10.00 15.76 12.76
C THR A 103 -9.00 14.93 13.54
N ARG A 104 -7.80 14.72 12.99
CA ARG A 104 -6.71 14.03 13.69
C ARG A 104 -6.35 14.73 14.99
N GLN A 105 -6.13 16.05 14.95
CA GLN A 105 -5.78 16.84 16.13
C GLN A 105 -6.87 16.74 17.21
N TYR A 106 -8.14 16.84 16.80
CA TYR A 106 -9.27 16.73 17.72
C TYR A 106 -9.30 15.37 18.41
N ILE A 107 -9.27 14.27 17.64
CA ILE A 107 -9.29 12.90 18.16
C ILE A 107 -8.11 12.65 19.11
N GLN A 108 -6.90 13.05 18.71
CA GLN A 108 -5.68 12.86 19.50
C GLN A 108 -5.71 13.66 20.81
N SER A 109 -6.10 14.94 20.76
CA SER A 109 -6.15 15.81 21.95
C SER A 109 -7.12 15.31 23.03
N ARG A 110 -8.11 14.50 22.64
CA ARG A 110 -9.15 13.97 23.52
C ARG A 110 -9.01 12.47 23.78
N GLY A 111 -8.01 11.81 23.21
CA GLY A 111 -7.81 10.37 23.35
C GLY A 111 -9.01 9.54 22.88
N LEU A 112 -9.72 10.01 21.85
CA LEU A 112 -10.94 9.34 21.36
C LEU A 112 -10.59 8.14 20.49
N ASP A 113 -11.43 7.11 20.57
CA ASP A 113 -11.49 6.07 19.53
C ASP A 113 -12.09 6.67 18.25
N PRO A 114 -11.40 6.62 17.09
CA PRO A 114 -11.91 7.10 15.81
C PRO A 114 -13.29 6.54 15.43
N GLU A 115 -13.64 5.34 15.91
CA GLU A 115 -14.91 4.69 15.61
C GLU A 115 -16.06 5.06 16.55
N SER A 116 -15.75 5.81 17.62
CA SER A 116 -16.75 6.27 18.59
C SER A 116 -17.77 7.23 17.97
N VAL A 117 -18.97 7.27 18.56
CA VAL A 117 -20.04 8.20 18.14
C VAL A 117 -19.57 9.66 18.22
N GLU A 118 -18.78 10.00 19.24
CA GLU A 118 -18.22 11.35 19.41
C GLU A 118 -17.24 11.69 18.28
N ALA A 119 -16.29 10.79 17.97
CA ALA A 119 -15.32 11.01 16.90
C ALA A 119 -16.00 11.16 15.54
N LYS A 120 -16.98 10.31 15.22
CA LYS A 120 -17.76 10.39 13.98
C LYS A 120 -18.52 11.70 13.87
N LYS A 121 -19.16 12.16 14.95
CA LYS A 121 -19.85 13.45 14.98
C LYS A 121 -18.89 14.62 14.77
N ALA A 122 -17.74 14.60 15.46
CA ALA A 122 -16.71 15.63 15.31
C ALA A 122 -16.14 15.68 13.88
N LEU A 123 -15.89 14.52 13.26
CA LEU A 123 -15.46 14.41 11.87
C LEU A 123 -16.47 15.10 10.94
N VAL A 124 -17.76 14.79 11.07
CA VAL A 124 -18.81 15.41 10.25
C VAL A 124 -18.83 16.92 10.43
N GLU A 125 -18.80 17.41 11.66
CA GLU A 125 -18.80 18.85 11.97
C GLU A 125 -17.55 19.56 11.42
N ILE A 126 -16.36 18.97 11.57
CA ILE A 126 -15.10 19.54 11.08
C ILE A 126 -15.12 19.61 9.55
N PHE A 127 -15.45 18.52 8.87
CA PHE A 127 -15.51 18.48 7.41
C PHE A 127 -16.54 19.47 6.84
N GLN A 128 -17.68 19.66 7.50
CA GLN A 128 -18.67 20.66 7.11
C GLN A 128 -18.14 22.10 7.20
N ARG A 129 -17.28 22.44 8.17
CA ARG A 129 -16.63 23.76 8.27
C ARG A 129 -15.74 24.05 7.06
N TYR A 130 -15.15 23.01 6.49
CA TYR A 130 -14.38 23.07 5.25
C TYR A 130 -15.25 22.93 3.99
N GLY A 131 -16.58 22.98 4.11
CA GLY A 131 -17.52 22.91 2.99
C GLY A 131 -17.65 21.53 2.37
N ILE A 132 -17.24 20.47 3.07
CA ILE A 132 -17.37 19.08 2.65
C ILE A 132 -18.55 18.48 3.40
N ARG A 133 -19.60 18.11 2.64
CA ARG A 133 -20.83 17.55 3.21
C ARG A 133 -20.94 16.08 2.84
N PHE A 134 -21.22 15.25 3.82
CA PHE A 134 -21.57 13.85 3.59
C PHE A 134 -23.05 13.79 3.19
N GLY A 135 -23.35 13.06 2.11
CA GLY A 135 -24.75 12.75 1.74
C GLY A 135 -25.34 11.78 2.75
N GLY A 136 -26.60 12.02 3.15
CA GLY A 136 -27.36 11.13 4.02
C GLY A 136 -27.93 9.92 3.29
#